data_AF-A0AAW4KUM9-F1
#
_entry.id   AF-A0AAW4KUM9-F1
#
_cell.length_a   1.000
_cell.length_b   1.000
_cell.length_c   1.000
_cell.angle_alpha   90.00
_cell.angle_beta   90.00
_cell.angle_gamma   90.00
#
_symmetry.space_group_name_H-M   'P 1'
#
loop_
_entity.id
_entity.type
_entity.pdbx_description
1 polymer ?
#
loop_
_entity_poly.entity_id
_entity_poly.type
_entity_poly.pdbx_seq_one_letter_code
_entity_poly.pdbx_strand_id
1 'polypeptide(L)' 'MGYGSTGSRYPYLMRLPYYIGCPSWSENAWREYLYPVDARSSDYLGLYSQVFNAVEGNTTFYARPSA' A
#
# COMPACT_ATOMS: atom_id res chain seq x y z
N MET A 1 -25.74 25.51 -24.05
CA MET A 1 -25.30 25.89 -22.69
C MET A 1 -25.88 24.88 -21.72
N GLY A 2 -25.18 24.02 -21.01
CA GLY A 2 -23.80 23.58 -21.01
C GLY A 2 -23.79 22.14 -20.46
N TYR A 3 -22.97 21.28 -21.05
CA TYR A 3 -22.65 19.97 -20.48
C TYR A 3 -21.29 20.09 -19.82
N GLY A 4 -21.20 19.76 -18.53
CA GLY A 4 -19.93 19.92 -17.82
C GLY A 4 -19.92 19.43 -16.38
N SER A 5 -20.62 18.34 -16.07
CA SER A 5 -20.34 17.59 -14.84
C SER A 5 -19.15 16.68 -15.14
N THR A 6 -17.96 17.08 -14.73
CA THR A 6 -16.73 16.26 -14.80
C THR A 6 -16.86 15.06 -13.86
N GLY A 7 -17.53 14.02 -14.36
CA GLY A 7 -17.60 12.72 -13.71
C GLY A 7 -16.22 12.07 -13.70
N SER A 8 -15.78 11.66 -12.51
CA SER A 8 -14.73 10.65 -12.36
C SER A 8 -15.08 9.47 -13.27
N ARG A 9 -14.18 9.11 -14.19
CA ARG A 9 -14.44 8.13 -15.26
C ARG A 9 -14.69 6.70 -14.77
N TYR A 10 -14.65 6.46 -13.46
CA TYR A 10 -14.86 5.15 -12.84
C TYR A 10 -15.66 5.28 -11.53
N PRO A 11 -17.01 5.42 -11.59
CA PRO A 11 -17.86 5.47 -10.40
C PRO A 11 -17.84 4.16 -9.57
N TYR A 12 -17.22 3.11 -10.12
CA TYR A 12 -16.99 1.80 -9.50
C TYR A 12 -15.52 1.47 -9.27
N LEU A 13 -14.60 2.45 -9.21
CA LEU A 13 -13.37 2.25 -8.43
C LEU A 13 -13.80 2.19 -6.96
N MET A 14 -14.41 1.05 -6.63
CA MET A 14 -15.10 0.78 -5.41
C MET A 14 -14.06 0.90 -4.31
N ARG A 15 -14.19 1.95 -3.51
CA ARG A 15 -13.74 1.88 -2.13
C ARG A 15 -14.64 0.85 -1.45
N LEU A 16 -14.30 -0.42 -1.64
CA LEU A 16 -14.91 -1.53 -0.93
C LEU A 16 -14.84 -1.17 0.56
N PRO A 17 -15.89 -1.43 1.36
CA PRO A 17 -15.90 -1.09 2.79
C PRO A 17 -14.94 -1.96 3.61
N TYR A 18 -14.01 -2.65 2.96
CA TYR A 18 -13.09 -3.61 3.54
C TYR A 18 -11.67 -3.09 3.46
N TYR A 19 -10.98 -3.22 4.57
CA TYR A 19 -9.57 -2.98 4.72
C TYR A 19 -8.87 -4.33 4.76
N ILE A 20 -8.08 -4.64 3.73
CA ILE A 20 -7.40 -5.93 3.55
C ILE A 20 -5.90 -5.68 3.52
N GLY A 21 -5.18 -6.48 4.32
CA GLY A 21 -3.76 -6.36 4.53
C GLY A 21 -3.15 -7.59 5.17
N CYS A 22 -1.86 -7.52 5.42
CA CYS A 22 -1.03 -8.55 6.04
C CYS A 22 -0.43 -8.02 7.35
N PRO A 23 0.08 -8.92 8.22
CA PRO A 23 0.72 -8.51 9.47
C PRO A 23 2.11 -7.87 9.29
N SER A 24 2.57 -7.69 8.05
CA SER A 24 3.86 -7.13 7.67
C SER A 24 3.78 -6.58 6.24
N TRP A 25 4.61 -5.58 5.94
CA TRP A 25 4.83 -5.05 4.60
C TRP A 25 6.24 -5.41 4.05
N SER A 26 7.07 -6.11 4.82
CA SER A 26 8.49 -6.31 4.49
C SER A 26 8.89 -7.78 4.37
N GLU A 27 7.98 -8.63 3.88
CA GLU A 27 8.25 -10.05 3.66
C GLU A 27 9.24 -10.26 2.49
N ASN A 28 10.30 -11.04 2.72
CA ASN A 28 11.36 -11.24 1.72
C ASN A 28 10.89 -12.07 0.53
N ALA A 29 9.93 -12.99 0.74
CA ALA A 29 9.35 -13.79 -0.34
C ALA A 29 8.60 -12.96 -1.40
N TRP A 30 8.35 -11.68 -1.14
CA TRP A 30 7.65 -10.78 -2.07
C TRP A 30 8.60 -10.08 -3.06
N ARG A 31 9.92 -10.19 -2.86
CA ARG A 31 10.91 -9.69 -3.83
C ARG A 31 10.70 -10.40 -5.17
N GLU A 32 10.84 -9.64 -6.26
CA GLU A 32 10.67 -10.12 -7.64
C GLU A 32 9.26 -10.60 -8.00
N TYR A 33 8.30 -10.48 -7.08
CA TYR A 33 6.87 -10.77 -7.33
C TYR A 33 6.00 -9.54 -7.09
N LEU A 34 5.96 -9.05 -5.85
CA LEU A 34 5.23 -7.83 -5.46
C LEU A 34 6.13 -6.59 -5.55
N TYR A 35 7.43 -6.77 -5.28
CA TYR A 35 8.43 -5.70 -5.30
C TYR A 35 9.40 -5.88 -6.47
N PRO A 36 9.78 -4.78 -7.15
CA PRO A 36 10.88 -4.78 -8.10
C PRO A 36 12.17 -5.35 -7.49
N VAL A 37 13.02 -5.94 -8.33
CA VAL A 37 14.29 -6.57 -7.92
C VAL A 37 15.23 -5.59 -7.18
N ASP A 38 15.17 -4.31 -7.53
CA ASP A 38 16.02 -3.23 -7.03
C ASP A 38 15.37 -2.43 -5.89
N ALA A 39 14.17 -2.81 -5.44
CA ALA A 39 13.45 -2.12 -4.39
C ALA A 39 14.18 -2.20 -3.03
N ARG A 40 14.41 -1.04 -2.42
CA ARG A 40 15.03 -0.93 -1.09
C ARG A 40 13.97 -1.12 -0.01
N SER A 41 14.39 -1.51 1.19
CA SER A 41 13.47 -1.70 2.32
C SER A 41 12.67 -0.45 2.68
N SER A 42 13.23 0.74 2.43
CA SER A 42 12.53 2.04 2.57
C SER A 42 11.33 2.18 1.64
N ASP A 43 11.32 1.46 0.52
CA ASP A 43 10.34 1.61 -0.55
C ASP A 43 9.14 0.65 -0.36
N TYR A 44 9.31 -0.40 0.47
CA TYR A 44 8.34 -1.49 0.60
C TYR A 44 6.97 -1.04 1.06
N LEU A 45 6.87 -0.13 2.04
CA LEU A 45 5.56 0.34 2.49
C LEU A 45 4.81 1.10 1.38
N GLY A 46 5.55 1.92 0.62
CA GLY A 46 5.00 2.64 -0.53
C GLY A 46 4.53 1.69 -1.63
N LEU A 47 5.33 0.69 -1.98
CA LEU A 47 4.98 -0.35 -2.95
C LEU A 47 3.79 -1.20 -2.48
N TYR A 48 3.81 -1.62 -1.21
CA TYR A 48 2.73 -2.39 -0.59
C TYR A 48 1.38 -1.68 -0.66
N SER A 49 1.37 -0.36 -0.39
CA SER A 49 0.16 0.47 -0.40
C SER A 49 -0.52 0.61 -1.77
N GLN A 50 0.17 0.23 -2.86
CA GLN A 50 -0.41 0.21 -4.21
C GLN A 50 -1.31 -1.02 -4.44
N VAL A 51 -1.16 -2.06 -3.61
CA VAL A 51 -1.89 -3.33 -3.75
C VAL A 51 -2.86 -3.54 -2.58
N PHE A 52 -2.42 -3.25 -1.36
CA PHE A 52 -3.20 -3.39 -0.14
C PHE A 52 -3.54 -2.04 0.48
N ASN A 53 -4.73 -1.93 1.08
CA ASN A 53 -5.23 -0.68 1.66
C ASN A 53 -5.16 -0.63 3.19
N ALA A 54 -4.63 -1.68 3.82
CA ALA A 54 -4.36 -1.75 5.24
C ALA A 54 -3.14 -2.62 5.53
N VAL A 55 -2.56 -2.45 6.71
CA VAL A 55 -1.45 -3.26 7.22
C VAL A 55 -1.58 -3.33 8.73
N GLU A 56 -1.29 -4.49 9.32
CA GLU A 56 -1.22 -4.59 10.78
C GLU A 56 0.07 -3.93 11.26
N GLY A 57 -0.04 -2.85 12.02
CA GLY A 57 1.11 -2.17 12.60
C GLY A 57 1.64 -2.91 13.82
N ASN A 58 2.39 -3.99 13.63
CA ASN A 58 3.13 -4.63 14.73
C ASN A 58 4.46 -3.91 14.97
N THR A 59 4.42 -2.70 15.55
CA THR A 59 5.60 -1.86 15.74
C THR A 59 6.46 -2.23 16.97
N THR A 60 6.19 -3.33 17.66
CA THR A 60 6.86 -3.62 18.94
C THR A 60 8.28 -4.19 18.83
N PHE A 61 8.86 -4.33 17.62
CA PHE A 61 10.18 -4.98 17.50
C PHE A 61 11.24 -4.31 16.58
N TYR A 62 11.13 -3.01 16.28
CA TYR A 62 12.25 -2.31 15.62
C TYR A 62 12.54 -0.94 16.24
N ALA A 63 13.63 -0.93 17.03
CA ALA A 63 14.47 0.19 17.49
C ALA A 63 13.83 1.58 17.75
N ARG A 64 13.99 2.06 18.98
CA ARG A 64 13.96 3.51 19.27
C ARG A 64 14.96 4.22 18.34
N PRO A 65 14.60 5.34 17.67
CA PRO A 65 15.58 6.15 16.97
C PRO A 65 16.63 6.65 17.99
N SER A 66 17.91 6.51 17.66
CA SER A 66 19.00 7.12 18.42
C SER A 66 19.00 8.63 18.19
N ALA A 67 19.16 9.39 19.28
CA ALA A 67 19.33 10.84 19.26
C ALA A 67 20.67 11.26 18.65
#